data_AF-A0A5P1FIY8-F1
#
_entry.id   AF-A0A5P1FIY8-F1
#
_cell.length_a   1.000
_cell.length_b   1.000
_cell.length_c   1.000
_cell.angle_alpha   90.00
_cell.angle_beta   90.00
_cell.angle_gamma   90.00
#
_symmetry.space_group_name_H-M   'P 1'
#
loop_
_entity.id
_entity.type
_entity.pdbx_description
1 polymer ?
#
loop_
_entity_poly.entity_id
_entity_poly.type
_entity_poly.pdbx_seq_one_letter_code
_entity_poly.pdbx_strand_id
1 'polypeptide(L)'
;MSSEFKTLFFFLLLLRCTISTPPSESFIFNGFTDANLKLDGVAFITSDGLLELTNATRQMQGHAFHPNPLKFKSPTGKILSFSTTFVFAILSEISDLSGHGIAFVVSRTRNLSSALPSQYLGLFNISNNGNASNHVFAVELDTILSSEFNDISDNHVGIDVNSLKSSSSHDAGYYDNKTGVFKNLTLISGQPMQLWVDFKGEEMELNVTLSPIRMPKPNKLINPSCRRKLIFRA
;
A
#
# COMPACT_ATOMS: atom_id res chain seq x y z
N MET A 1 -25.11 77.89 -4.11
CA MET A 1 -24.72 76.60 -4.72
C MET A 1 -23.70 75.95 -3.79
N SER A 2 -24.14 75.06 -2.91
CA SER A 2 -23.28 74.32 -1.98
C SER A 2 -22.93 72.96 -2.58
N SER A 3 -21.64 72.67 -2.79
CA SER A 3 -21.20 71.33 -3.18
C SER A 3 -20.78 70.55 -1.93
N GLU A 4 -21.52 69.49 -1.59
CA GLU A 4 -21.10 68.53 -0.58
C GLU A 4 -20.08 67.55 -1.17
N PHE A 5 -18.88 67.50 -0.60
CA PHE A 5 -17.90 66.46 -0.90
C PHE A 5 -18.23 65.20 -0.08
N LYS A 6 -18.76 64.16 -0.74
CA LYS A 6 -18.93 62.83 -0.14
C LYS A 6 -17.58 62.10 -0.17
N THR A 7 -16.99 61.91 1.00
CA THR A 7 -15.77 61.09 1.16
C THR A 7 -16.16 59.61 1.06
N LEU A 8 -15.65 58.90 0.04
CA LEU A 8 -15.90 57.49 -0.18
C LEU A 8 -14.86 56.65 0.59
N PHE A 9 -15.28 55.97 1.66
CA PHE A 9 -14.43 55.01 2.37
C PHE A 9 -14.42 53.67 1.61
N PHE A 10 -13.27 53.29 1.05
CA PHE A 10 -13.04 51.95 0.52
C PHE A 10 -12.61 51.01 1.66
N PHE A 11 -13.50 50.14 2.11
CA PHE A 11 -13.16 49.05 3.04
C PHE A 11 -12.59 47.88 2.21
N LEU A 12 -11.26 47.76 2.13
CA LEU A 12 -10.61 46.60 1.53
C LEU A 12 -10.67 45.44 2.53
N LEU A 13 -11.71 44.60 2.44
CA LEU A 13 -11.82 43.38 3.22
C LEU A 13 -10.82 42.34 2.67
N LEU A 14 -9.60 42.34 3.20
CA LEU A 14 -8.63 41.27 2.97
C LEU A 14 -9.15 40.01 3.67
N LEU A 15 -9.98 39.20 2.98
CA LEU A 15 -10.21 37.82 3.39
C LEU A 15 -8.88 37.09 3.32
N ARG A 16 -8.21 36.93 4.46
CA ARG A 16 -7.18 35.90 4.63
C ARG A 16 -7.88 34.56 4.55
N CYS A 17 -7.98 34.01 3.35
CA CYS A 17 -8.34 32.61 3.16
C CYS A 17 -7.14 31.78 3.64
N THR A 18 -7.11 31.45 4.93
CA THR A 18 -6.21 30.40 5.41
C THR A 18 -6.77 29.09 4.88
N ILE A 19 -6.20 28.60 3.79
CA ILE A 19 -6.38 27.21 3.37
C ILE A 19 -5.70 26.37 4.45
N SER A 20 -6.45 25.98 5.48
CA SER A 20 -6.01 24.93 6.40
C SER A 20 -5.95 23.66 5.57
N THR A 21 -4.75 23.23 5.20
CA THR A 21 -4.54 21.84 4.81
C THR A 21 -5.12 20.97 5.92
N PRO A 22 -5.95 19.95 5.61
CA PRO A 22 -6.38 19.03 6.65
C PRO A 22 -5.14 18.45 7.33
N PRO A 23 -5.17 18.24 8.66
CA PRO A 23 -4.03 17.66 9.37
C PRO A 23 -3.66 16.34 8.70
N SER A 24 -2.39 16.17 8.37
CA SER A 24 -1.86 14.93 7.82
C SER A 24 -1.98 13.86 8.91
N GLU A 25 -2.89 12.91 8.72
CA GLU A 25 -2.96 11.70 9.54
C GLU A 25 -1.65 10.93 9.33
N SER A 26 -0.88 10.74 10.41
CA SER A 26 0.39 10.01 10.38
C SER A 26 0.49 9.12 11.62
N PHE A 27 1.10 7.96 11.45
CA PHE A 27 1.30 6.99 12.53
C PHE A 27 2.58 6.19 12.26
N ILE A 28 3.21 5.71 13.34
CA ILE A 28 4.42 4.90 13.29
C ILE A 28 4.28 3.79 14.34
N PHE A 29 4.61 2.56 13.95
CA PHE A 29 4.69 1.42 14.85
C PHE A 29 6.15 0.92 14.87
N ASN A 30 6.86 1.18 15.96
CA ASN A 30 8.22 0.65 16.19
C ASN A 30 8.11 -0.65 17.00
N GLY A 31 7.38 -1.61 16.44
CA GLY A 31 6.83 -2.78 17.16
C GLY A 31 5.31 -2.66 17.34
N PHE A 32 4.68 -3.80 17.56
CA PHE A 32 3.22 -3.95 17.51
C PHE A 32 2.56 -4.28 18.86
N THR A 33 3.32 -4.45 19.95
CA THR A 33 2.78 -4.84 21.28
C THR A 33 1.58 -3.98 21.71
N ASP A 34 1.68 -2.66 21.57
CA ASP A 34 0.61 -1.71 21.91
C ASP A 34 -0.09 -1.16 20.66
N ALA A 35 0.13 -1.77 19.49
CA ALA A 35 -0.52 -1.34 18.26
C ALA A 35 -2.00 -1.75 18.33
N ASN A 36 -2.89 -0.77 18.40
CA ASN A 36 -4.35 -0.97 18.41
C ASN A 36 -4.88 -1.35 17.01
N LEU A 37 -4.29 -2.38 16.39
CA LEU A 37 -4.70 -2.88 15.09
C LEU A 37 -5.98 -3.70 15.20
N LYS A 38 -6.75 -3.72 14.12
CA LYS A 38 -7.87 -4.66 13.95
C LYS A 38 -7.35 -5.87 13.20
N LEU A 39 -7.18 -6.95 13.94
CA LEU A 39 -6.71 -8.24 13.44
C LEU A 39 -7.92 -9.12 13.09
N ASP A 40 -7.79 -9.93 12.06
CA ASP A 40 -8.69 -11.02 11.73
C ASP A 40 -7.93 -12.23 11.13
N GLY A 41 -8.65 -13.31 10.86
CA GLY A 41 -8.04 -14.57 10.43
C GLY A 41 -7.10 -15.13 11.50
N VAL A 42 -5.89 -15.52 11.10
CA VAL A 42 -4.85 -16.02 12.03
C VAL A 42 -3.86 -14.95 12.47
N ALA A 43 -4.03 -13.70 12.06
CA ALA A 43 -3.06 -12.66 12.39
C ALA A 43 -3.02 -12.42 13.90
N PHE A 44 -1.82 -12.36 14.47
CA PHE A 44 -1.62 -12.06 15.88
C PHE A 44 -0.34 -11.27 16.12
N ILE A 45 -0.24 -10.66 17.30
CA ILE A 45 0.95 -9.95 17.75
C ILE A 45 1.71 -10.85 18.73
N THR A 46 2.96 -11.15 18.42
CA THR A 46 3.82 -11.99 19.25
C THR A 46 4.18 -11.30 20.57
N SER A 47 4.65 -12.06 21.56
CA SER A 47 5.04 -11.50 22.86
C SER A 47 6.21 -10.52 22.78
N ASP A 48 7.07 -10.63 21.76
CA ASP A 48 8.17 -9.71 21.46
C ASP A 48 7.75 -8.56 20.51
N GLY A 49 6.46 -8.45 20.18
CA GLY A 49 5.89 -7.29 19.51
C GLY A 49 6.00 -7.32 17.98
N LEU A 50 6.11 -8.48 17.36
CA LEU A 50 6.03 -8.65 15.91
C LEU A 50 4.57 -8.89 15.50
N LEU A 51 4.19 -8.35 14.34
CA LEU A 51 2.93 -8.69 13.70
C LEU A 51 3.15 -9.92 12.82
N GLU A 52 2.59 -11.05 13.23
CA GLU A 52 2.57 -12.29 12.45
C GLU A 52 1.23 -12.37 11.70
N LEU A 53 1.27 -12.23 10.36
CA LEU A 53 0.05 -12.30 9.53
C LEU A 53 -0.45 -13.73 9.35
N THR A 54 0.47 -14.67 9.21
CA THR A 54 0.23 -16.10 9.02
C THR A 54 1.31 -16.92 9.70
N ASN A 55 0.97 -18.15 10.06
CA ASN A 55 1.90 -19.15 10.57
C ASN A 55 2.10 -20.28 9.55
N ALA A 56 2.82 -21.32 9.94
CA ALA A 56 3.08 -22.52 9.15
C ALA A 56 1.84 -23.34 8.73
N THR A 57 0.66 -23.03 9.28
CA THR A 57 -0.56 -23.77 8.97
C THR A 57 -0.98 -23.49 7.53
N ARG A 58 -1.19 -24.57 6.77
CA ARG A 58 -1.57 -24.48 5.36
C ARG A 58 -2.95 -23.84 5.19
N GLN A 59 -3.12 -23.10 4.08
CA GLN A 59 -4.39 -22.52 3.65
C GLN A 59 -5.02 -21.57 4.68
N MET A 60 -4.19 -20.82 5.41
CA MET A 60 -4.65 -19.76 6.30
C MET A 60 -4.49 -18.38 5.65
N GLN A 61 -5.24 -17.42 6.17
CA GLN A 61 -5.12 -16.00 5.86
C GLN A 61 -5.24 -15.21 7.17
N GLY A 62 -4.60 -14.05 7.22
CA GLY A 62 -4.76 -13.11 8.32
C GLY A 62 -4.52 -11.70 7.84
N HIS A 63 -5.26 -10.75 8.42
CA HIS A 63 -5.16 -9.35 8.07
C HIS A 63 -4.99 -8.50 9.31
N ALA A 64 -4.38 -7.33 9.10
CA ALA A 64 -4.18 -6.34 10.14
C ALA A 64 -4.46 -4.96 9.56
N PHE A 65 -5.50 -4.30 10.09
CA PHE A 65 -5.93 -2.99 9.62
C PHE A 65 -5.76 -1.92 10.70
N HIS A 66 -5.42 -0.72 10.27
CA HIS A 66 -5.52 0.47 11.12
C HIS A 66 -6.97 0.61 11.64
N PRO A 67 -7.19 0.93 12.94
CA PRO A 67 -8.52 0.90 13.53
C PRO A 67 -9.45 1.97 12.97
N ASN A 68 -8.88 3.12 12.57
CA ASN A 68 -9.63 4.25 12.03
C ASN A 68 -9.49 4.30 10.50
N PRO A 69 -10.58 4.51 9.74
CA PRO A 69 -10.51 4.73 8.31
C PRO A 69 -9.69 5.97 7.95
N LEU A 70 -8.81 5.84 6.95
CA LEU A 70 -8.01 6.93 6.42
C LEU A 70 -8.72 7.61 5.23
N LYS A 71 -8.56 8.92 5.09
CA LYS A 71 -9.13 9.68 3.98
C LYS A 71 -8.14 9.79 2.83
N PHE A 72 -8.54 9.29 1.65
CA PHE A 72 -7.77 9.42 0.41
C PHE A 72 -8.34 10.47 -0.57
N LYS A 73 -9.45 11.11 -0.19
CA LYS A 73 -10.08 12.22 -0.92
C LYS A 73 -10.39 13.33 0.06
N SER A 74 -10.12 14.56 -0.36
CA SER A 74 -10.54 15.76 0.38
C SER A 74 -12.06 16.00 0.21
N PRO A 75 -12.67 16.84 1.07
CA PRO A 75 -14.07 17.25 0.90
C PRO A 75 -14.37 17.90 -0.45
N THR A 76 -13.37 18.50 -1.12
CA THR A 76 -13.51 19.11 -2.45
C THR A 76 -13.31 18.13 -3.60
N GLY A 77 -13.12 16.84 -3.30
CA GLY A 77 -12.91 15.78 -4.29
C GLY A 77 -11.46 15.65 -4.79
N LYS A 78 -10.52 16.49 -4.31
CA LYS A 78 -9.08 16.33 -4.60
C LYS A 78 -8.57 15.01 -4.03
N ILE A 79 -7.88 14.23 -4.85
CA ILE A 79 -7.18 13.00 -4.43
C ILE A 79 -5.98 13.38 -3.55
N LEU A 80 -5.83 12.73 -2.40
CA LEU A 80 -4.77 12.98 -1.45
C LEU A 80 -3.57 12.06 -1.71
N SER A 81 -2.36 12.60 -1.56
CA SER A 81 -1.13 11.82 -1.58
C SER A 81 -0.97 11.05 -0.27
N PHE A 82 -0.33 9.88 -0.32
CA PHE A 82 0.07 9.14 0.87
C PHE A 82 1.44 8.50 0.66
N SER A 83 2.11 8.20 1.76
CA SER A 83 3.32 7.38 1.75
C SER A 83 3.23 6.38 2.90
N THR A 84 3.66 5.16 2.65
CA THR A 84 3.84 4.14 3.69
C THR A 84 5.16 3.42 3.48
N THR A 85 5.75 2.97 4.57
CA THR A 85 6.89 2.07 4.56
C THR A 85 6.77 1.08 5.70
N PHE A 86 7.19 -0.14 5.45
CA PHE A 86 7.21 -1.18 6.46
C PHE A 86 8.36 -2.15 6.19
N VAL A 87 8.83 -2.77 7.27
CA VAL A 87 9.80 -3.85 7.23
C VAL A 87 9.04 -5.17 7.34
N PHE A 88 9.43 -6.14 6.54
CA PHE A 88 8.84 -7.47 6.54
C PHE A 88 9.92 -8.55 6.37
N ALA A 89 9.58 -9.78 6.73
CA ALA A 89 10.32 -10.98 6.39
C ALA A 89 9.31 -12.09 6.10
N ILE A 90 9.55 -12.88 5.05
CA ILE A 90 8.76 -14.07 4.75
C ILE A 90 9.65 -15.28 5.06
N LEU A 91 9.24 -16.06 6.05
CA LEU A 91 9.92 -17.29 6.44
C LEU A 91 9.19 -18.46 5.79
N SER A 92 9.96 -19.33 5.13
CA SER A 92 9.44 -20.61 4.68
C SER A 92 9.94 -21.74 5.57
N GLU A 93 9.07 -22.70 5.89
CA GLU A 93 9.45 -23.94 6.59
C GLU A 93 10.33 -24.87 5.75
N ILE A 94 10.13 -24.86 4.43
CA ILE A 94 10.86 -25.71 3.49
C ILE A 94 11.63 -24.79 2.55
N SER A 95 12.95 -25.00 2.47
CA SER A 95 13.79 -24.27 1.52
C SER A 95 13.20 -24.39 0.11
N ASP A 96 13.06 -23.26 -0.57
CA ASP A 96 12.55 -23.16 -1.94
C ASP A 96 11.07 -23.53 -2.14
N LEU A 97 10.28 -23.72 -1.08
CA LEU A 97 8.84 -23.94 -1.19
C LEU A 97 8.08 -23.05 -0.21
N SER A 98 7.47 -21.97 -0.70
CA SER A 98 6.69 -21.01 0.10
C SER A 98 5.19 -21.13 -0.19
N GLY A 99 4.39 -20.32 0.49
CA GLY A 99 3.02 -19.98 0.10
C GLY A 99 2.59 -18.69 0.81
N HIS A 100 1.76 -17.82 0.24
CA HIS A 100 1.69 -17.43 -1.17
C HIS A 100 2.21 -16.00 -1.36
N GLY A 101 2.07 -15.14 -0.35
CA GLY A 101 2.62 -13.80 -0.36
C GLY A 101 2.05 -12.96 0.78
N ILE A 102 2.40 -11.68 0.80
CA ILE A 102 1.78 -10.67 1.66
C ILE A 102 1.43 -9.43 0.82
N ALA A 103 0.53 -8.58 1.30
CA ALA A 103 0.19 -7.36 0.59
C ALA A 103 -0.03 -6.17 1.53
N PHE A 104 0.37 -4.98 1.07
CA PHE A 104 -0.16 -3.73 1.61
C PHE A 104 -1.50 -3.43 0.95
N VAL A 105 -2.55 -3.20 1.74
CA VAL A 105 -3.94 -3.11 1.23
C VAL A 105 -4.58 -1.78 1.61
N VAL A 106 -5.25 -1.16 0.65
CA VAL A 106 -6.23 -0.08 0.86
C VAL A 106 -7.58 -0.57 0.38
N SER A 107 -8.56 -0.62 1.28
CA SER A 107 -9.91 -1.11 1.01
C SER A 107 -10.97 -0.21 1.66
N ARG A 108 -12.19 -0.21 1.10
CA ARG A 108 -13.34 0.48 1.71
C ARG A 108 -13.83 -0.17 3.01
N THR A 109 -13.56 -1.45 3.18
CA THR A 109 -13.99 -2.25 4.31
C THR A 109 -12.86 -3.16 4.78
N ARG A 110 -12.83 -3.42 6.08
CA ARG A 110 -11.95 -4.42 6.70
C ARG A 110 -12.56 -5.83 6.64
N ASN A 111 -13.81 -5.97 6.21
CA ASN A 111 -14.46 -7.27 6.12
C ASN A 111 -14.01 -8.01 4.85
N LEU A 112 -13.00 -8.87 5.00
CA LEU A 112 -12.49 -9.76 3.97
C LEU A 112 -12.86 -11.23 4.25
N SER A 113 -13.93 -11.48 5.02
CA SER A 113 -14.31 -12.83 5.46
C SER A 113 -14.69 -13.78 4.32
N SER A 114 -15.06 -13.25 3.15
CA SER A 114 -15.35 -14.04 1.94
C SER A 114 -14.14 -14.28 1.05
N ALA A 115 -12.99 -13.70 1.38
CA ALA A 115 -11.76 -13.92 0.64
C ALA A 115 -11.19 -15.31 0.92
N LEU A 116 -10.48 -15.85 -0.07
CA LEU A 116 -9.84 -17.15 0.00
C LEU A 116 -8.36 -17.00 0.38
N PRO A 117 -7.78 -18.01 1.06
CA PRO A 117 -6.35 -18.08 1.30
C PRO A 117 -5.61 -18.42 0.00
N SER A 118 -4.34 -18.79 0.14
CA SER A 118 -3.49 -19.21 -0.96
C SER A 118 -3.25 -18.11 -2.00
N GLN A 119 -3.34 -18.41 -3.30
CA GLN A 119 -3.05 -17.45 -4.37
C GLN A 119 -4.00 -16.24 -4.36
N TYR A 120 -5.09 -16.28 -3.60
CA TYR A 120 -6.01 -15.16 -3.47
C TYR A 120 -5.56 -14.09 -2.46
N LEU A 121 -4.43 -14.31 -1.77
CA LEU A 121 -3.80 -13.41 -0.79
C LEU A 121 -4.74 -12.93 0.33
N GLY A 122 -5.85 -13.62 0.55
CA GLY A 122 -6.92 -13.16 1.44
C GLY A 122 -7.61 -11.86 0.99
N LEU A 123 -7.51 -11.48 -0.29
CA LEU A 123 -8.11 -10.25 -0.82
C LEU A 123 -9.38 -10.50 -1.61
N PHE A 124 -9.41 -11.62 -2.34
CA PHE A 124 -10.48 -11.94 -3.29
C PHE A 124 -10.89 -13.40 -3.16
N ASN A 125 -11.88 -13.80 -3.95
CA ASN A 125 -12.29 -15.18 -4.14
C ASN A 125 -12.57 -15.43 -5.63
N ILE A 126 -12.95 -16.66 -5.94
CA ILE A 126 -13.23 -17.10 -7.31
C ILE A 126 -14.27 -16.21 -8.02
N SER A 127 -15.29 -15.73 -7.29
CA SER A 127 -16.42 -15.01 -7.90
C SER A 127 -16.24 -13.49 -7.94
N ASN A 128 -15.37 -12.91 -7.11
CA ASN A 128 -15.17 -11.47 -7.04
C ASN A 128 -13.80 -10.99 -7.56
N ASN A 129 -12.85 -11.87 -7.89
CA ASN A 129 -11.58 -11.45 -8.50
C ASN A 129 -11.84 -10.73 -9.85
N GLY A 130 -11.44 -9.47 -9.97
CA GLY A 130 -11.72 -8.62 -11.14
C GLY A 130 -12.98 -7.76 -11.01
N ASN A 131 -13.74 -7.88 -9.92
CA ASN A 131 -14.95 -7.08 -9.72
C ASN A 131 -14.62 -5.64 -9.28
N ALA A 132 -14.91 -4.66 -10.13
CA ALA A 132 -14.66 -3.24 -9.87
C ALA A 132 -15.35 -2.70 -8.59
N SER A 133 -16.39 -3.37 -8.10
CA SER A 133 -17.10 -3.02 -6.87
C SER A 133 -16.38 -3.46 -5.58
N ASN A 134 -15.27 -4.20 -5.68
CA ASN A 134 -14.46 -4.57 -4.51
C ASN A 134 -13.85 -3.32 -3.84
N HIS A 135 -13.45 -2.33 -4.65
CA HIS A 135 -12.74 -1.14 -4.21
C HIS A 135 -11.50 -1.46 -3.34
N VAL A 136 -10.71 -2.40 -3.83
CA VAL A 136 -9.45 -2.87 -3.21
C VAL A 136 -8.28 -2.46 -4.10
N PHE A 137 -7.31 -1.82 -3.48
CA PHE A 137 -5.98 -1.58 -4.03
C PHE A 137 -4.98 -2.35 -3.18
N ALA A 138 -4.02 -3.01 -3.82
CA ALA A 138 -2.93 -3.65 -3.09
C ALA A 138 -1.58 -3.51 -3.80
N VAL A 139 -0.52 -3.53 -3.00
CA VAL A 139 0.85 -3.80 -3.46
C VAL A 139 1.23 -5.15 -2.89
N GLU A 140 1.29 -6.15 -3.76
CA GLU A 140 1.57 -7.54 -3.38
C GLU A 140 3.07 -7.85 -3.44
N LEU A 141 3.48 -8.75 -2.57
CA LEU A 141 4.79 -9.39 -2.53
C LEU A 141 4.51 -10.89 -2.72
N ASP A 142 4.46 -11.31 -3.97
CA ASP A 142 4.06 -12.65 -4.37
C ASP A 142 5.26 -13.59 -4.47
N THR A 143 5.08 -14.79 -3.91
CA THR A 143 6.11 -15.83 -3.78
C THR A 143 5.74 -17.11 -4.54
N ILE A 144 4.67 -17.09 -5.34
CA ILE A 144 4.17 -18.22 -6.12
C ILE A 144 3.79 -17.76 -7.52
N LEU A 145 4.14 -18.57 -8.52
CA LEU A 145 3.71 -18.34 -9.90
C LEU A 145 2.29 -18.91 -10.11
N SER A 146 1.27 -18.05 -10.07
CA SER A 146 -0.10 -18.38 -10.41
C SER A 146 -0.43 -17.96 -11.86
N SER A 147 -0.30 -18.93 -12.78
CA SER A 147 -0.54 -18.70 -14.21
C SER A 147 -1.94 -18.15 -14.54
N GLU A 148 -2.94 -18.47 -13.73
CA GLU A 148 -4.32 -17.96 -13.86
C GLU A 148 -4.43 -16.45 -13.63
N PHE A 149 -3.46 -15.86 -12.92
CA PHE A 149 -3.36 -14.43 -12.61
C PHE A 149 -2.34 -13.68 -13.46
N ASN A 150 -1.72 -14.38 -14.43
CA ASN A 150 -0.70 -13.83 -15.34
C ASN A 150 0.56 -13.34 -14.60
N ASP A 151 0.94 -14.02 -13.53
CA ASP A 151 2.16 -13.71 -12.79
C ASP A 151 3.38 -13.83 -13.69
N ILE A 152 4.33 -12.91 -13.50
CA ILE A 152 5.55 -12.85 -14.30
C ILE A 152 6.64 -13.81 -13.80
N SER A 153 6.60 -14.13 -12.51
CA SER A 153 7.53 -15.02 -11.81
C SER A 153 6.93 -15.42 -10.46
N ASP A 154 7.54 -16.40 -9.80
CA ASP A 154 7.23 -16.82 -8.43
C ASP A 154 7.89 -15.93 -7.35
N ASN A 155 8.38 -14.75 -7.73
CA ASN A 155 9.08 -13.84 -6.82
C ASN A 155 8.99 -12.41 -7.35
N HIS A 156 7.83 -11.79 -7.19
CA HIS A 156 7.54 -10.50 -7.80
C HIS A 156 6.82 -9.54 -6.86
N VAL A 157 6.90 -8.25 -7.20
CA VAL A 157 6.09 -7.19 -6.62
C VAL A 157 5.03 -6.79 -7.63
N GLY A 158 3.77 -6.78 -7.22
CA GLY A 158 2.63 -6.49 -8.07
C GLY A 158 1.80 -5.30 -7.59
N ILE A 159 1.00 -4.72 -8.49
CA ILE A 159 0.08 -3.62 -8.20
C ILE A 159 -1.32 -4.03 -8.64
N ASP A 160 -2.14 -4.31 -7.65
CA ASP A 160 -3.46 -4.86 -7.81
C ASP A 160 -4.53 -3.79 -7.68
N VAL A 161 -5.49 -3.84 -8.60
CA VAL A 161 -6.68 -3.00 -8.56
C VAL A 161 -7.89 -3.87 -8.81
N ASN A 162 -8.58 -4.23 -7.72
CA ASN A 162 -9.75 -5.11 -7.69
C ASN A 162 -9.53 -6.52 -8.28
N SER A 163 -8.30 -6.89 -8.61
CA SER A 163 -7.94 -8.17 -9.20
C SER A 163 -6.50 -8.51 -8.86
N LEU A 164 -6.22 -9.82 -8.75
CA LEU A 164 -4.88 -10.40 -8.66
C LEU A 164 -4.16 -10.41 -10.01
N LYS A 165 -4.86 -10.06 -11.10
CA LYS A 165 -4.18 -9.75 -12.36
C LYS A 165 -3.54 -8.39 -12.24
N SER A 166 -2.30 -8.39 -11.75
CA SER A 166 -1.49 -7.23 -11.49
C SER A 166 -1.50 -6.25 -12.68
N SER A 167 -1.83 -4.99 -12.41
CA SER A 167 -1.86 -3.93 -13.43
C SER A 167 -0.45 -3.51 -13.88
N SER A 168 0.55 -3.79 -13.04
CA SER A 168 1.97 -3.64 -13.27
C SER A 168 2.70 -4.53 -12.26
N SER A 169 3.67 -5.29 -12.72
CA SER A 169 4.52 -6.14 -11.87
C SER A 169 5.98 -6.06 -12.29
N HIS A 170 6.87 -6.41 -11.37
CA HIS A 170 8.31 -6.52 -11.62
C HIS A 170 8.91 -7.55 -10.65
N ASP A 171 9.93 -8.29 -11.09
CA ASP A 171 10.65 -9.21 -10.21
C ASP A 171 11.12 -8.48 -8.93
N ALA A 172 11.07 -9.19 -7.80
CA ALA A 172 11.46 -8.60 -6.53
C ALA A 172 12.96 -8.30 -6.54
N GLY A 173 13.29 -7.04 -6.30
CA GLY A 173 14.66 -6.55 -6.35
C GLY A 173 14.74 -5.05 -6.18
N TYR A 174 15.93 -4.51 -6.43
CA TYR A 174 16.16 -3.07 -6.35
C TYR A 174 17.29 -2.63 -7.26
N TYR A 175 17.27 -1.38 -7.70
CA TYR A 175 18.40 -0.80 -8.42
C TYR A 175 19.36 -0.16 -7.42
N ASP A 176 20.63 -0.57 -7.47
CA ASP A 176 21.65 0.03 -6.62
C ASP A 176 21.87 1.50 -6.99
N ASN A 177 21.81 2.40 -6.00
CA ASN A 177 21.85 3.84 -6.21
C ASN A 177 23.20 4.35 -6.78
N LYS A 178 24.28 3.59 -6.64
CA LYS A 178 25.62 3.99 -7.11
C LYS A 178 25.88 3.51 -8.54
N THR A 179 25.49 2.28 -8.83
CA THR A 179 25.81 1.58 -10.08
C THR A 179 24.65 1.55 -11.07
N GLY A 180 23.41 1.75 -10.61
CA GLY A 180 22.21 1.62 -11.42
C GLY A 180 21.88 0.18 -11.82
N VAL A 181 22.61 -0.81 -11.31
CA VAL A 181 22.43 -2.23 -11.62
C VAL A 181 21.27 -2.79 -10.80
N PHE A 182 20.42 -3.59 -11.44
CA PHE A 182 19.36 -4.32 -10.75
C PHE A 182 19.94 -5.45 -9.90
N LYS A 183 19.48 -5.54 -8.66
CA LYS A 183 19.86 -6.54 -7.65
C LYS A 183 18.61 -7.32 -7.27
N ASN A 184 18.58 -8.60 -7.64
CA ASN A 184 17.49 -9.50 -7.28
C ASN A 184 17.41 -9.68 -5.77
N LEU A 185 16.19 -9.82 -5.26
CA LEU A 185 15.88 -10.18 -3.89
C LEU A 185 15.00 -11.42 -3.91
N THR A 186 15.29 -12.37 -3.03
CA THR A 186 14.43 -13.53 -2.81
C THR A 186 13.52 -13.23 -1.62
N LEU A 187 12.23 -13.00 -1.87
CA LEU A 187 11.25 -12.60 -0.85
C LEU A 187 11.19 -13.60 0.32
N ILE A 188 11.35 -14.88 0.01
CA ILE A 188 11.29 -16.00 0.97
C ILE A 188 12.62 -16.29 1.67
N SER A 189 13.61 -15.39 1.56
CA SER A 189 14.95 -15.59 2.14
C SER A 189 14.99 -15.55 3.67
N GLY A 190 13.88 -15.22 4.33
CA GLY A 190 13.83 -14.94 5.77
C GLY A 190 14.60 -13.68 6.18
N GLN A 191 15.27 -12.99 5.25
CA GLN A 191 16.00 -11.76 5.54
C GLN A 191 15.03 -10.58 5.59
N PRO A 192 15.16 -9.67 6.57
CA PRO A 192 14.33 -8.49 6.62
C PRO A 192 14.54 -7.58 5.40
N MET A 193 13.43 -7.18 4.79
CA MET A 193 13.37 -6.24 3.68
C MET A 193 12.46 -5.07 4.03
N GLN A 194 12.64 -3.96 3.34
CA GLN A 194 11.84 -2.75 3.52
C GLN A 194 11.17 -2.36 2.21
N LEU A 195 9.85 -2.18 2.25
CA LEU A 195 9.04 -1.68 1.15
C LEU A 195 8.69 -0.21 1.40
N TRP A 196 8.66 0.60 0.34
CA TRP A 196 8.05 1.91 0.33
C TRP A 196 7.02 2.00 -0.78
N VAL A 197 5.87 2.57 -0.45
CA VAL A 197 4.79 2.87 -1.38
C VAL A 197 4.47 4.35 -1.25
N ASP A 198 4.83 5.13 -2.27
CA ASP A 198 4.47 6.55 -2.34
C ASP A 198 3.44 6.75 -3.44
N PHE A 199 2.32 7.35 -3.08
CA PHE A 199 1.29 7.74 -4.02
C PHE A 199 1.18 9.26 -4.06
N LYS A 200 1.37 9.84 -5.25
CA LYS A 200 1.18 11.27 -5.49
C LYS A 200 -0.20 11.50 -6.11
N GLY A 201 -1.09 12.12 -5.35
CA GLY A 201 -2.50 12.25 -5.71
C GLY A 201 -2.79 13.19 -6.88
N GLU A 202 -1.96 14.23 -7.07
CA GLU A 202 -2.13 15.18 -8.19
C GLU A 202 -1.72 14.55 -9.53
N GLU A 203 -0.63 13.80 -9.53
CA GLU A 203 -0.07 13.14 -10.73
C GLU A 203 -0.69 11.76 -10.98
N MET A 204 -1.47 11.24 -10.03
CA MET A 204 -1.98 9.85 -10.03
C MET A 204 -0.83 8.85 -10.25
N GLU A 205 0.28 9.08 -9.55
CA GLU A 205 1.53 8.34 -9.69
C GLU A 205 1.79 7.50 -8.45
N LEU A 206 1.86 6.19 -8.62
CA LEU A 206 2.26 5.24 -7.58
C LEU A 206 3.70 4.79 -7.83
N ASN A 207 4.53 4.95 -6.80
CA ASN A 207 5.93 4.61 -6.81
C ASN A 207 6.20 3.56 -5.73
N VAL A 208 6.68 2.40 -6.17
CA VAL A 208 7.03 1.29 -5.28
C VAL A 208 8.54 1.07 -5.35
N THR A 209 9.16 0.93 -4.18
CA THR A 209 10.58 0.57 -4.05
C THR A 209 10.73 -0.46 -2.95
N LEU A 210 11.68 -1.36 -3.11
CA LEU A 210 12.01 -2.46 -2.20
C LEU A 210 13.52 -2.45 -1.98
N SER A 211 14.02 -2.81 -0.81
CA SER A 211 15.45 -3.10 -0.59
C SER A 211 15.64 -3.96 0.66
N PRO A 212 16.84 -4.54 0.90
CA PRO A 212 17.20 -4.99 2.23
C PRO A 212 17.10 -3.86 3.25
N ILE A 213 16.89 -4.21 4.52
CA ILE A 213 16.96 -3.21 5.61
C ILE A 213 18.34 -2.55 5.68
N ARG A 214 18.39 -1.35 6.26
CA ARG A 214 19.62 -0.54 6.44
C ARG A 214 20.29 -0.07 5.15
N MET A 215 19.63 -0.27 4.01
CA MET A 215 19.98 0.39 2.74
C MET A 215 19.21 1.72 2.64
N PRO A 216 19.80 2.76 2.01
CA PRO A 216 19.01 3.94 1.65
C PRO A 216 17.92 3.53 0.65
N LYS A 217 16.77 4.20 0.71
CA LYS A 217 15.68 4.02 -0.25
C LYS A 217 16.22 4.10 -1.69
N PRO A 218 15.96 3.12 -2.56
CA PRO A 218 16.36 3.18 -3.96
C PRO A 218 15.72 4.38 -4.68
N ASN A 219 16.49 5.06 -5.52
CA ASN A 219 16.03 6.20 -6.31
C ASN A 219 15.22 5.76 -7.54
N LYS A 220 15.53 4.57 -8.08
CA LYS A 220 14.85 4.01 -9.24
C LYS A 220 13.80 3.00 -8.79
N LEU A 221 12.60 3.18 -9.33
CA LEU A 221 11.40 2.40 -9.03
C LEU A 221 11.48 1.01 -9.62
N ILE A 222 10.82 0.04 -8.97
CA ILE A 222 10.65 -1.31 -9.53
C ILE A 222 9.41 -1.40 -10.43
N ASN A 223 8.40 -0.55 -10.22
CA ASN A 223 7.31 -0.40 -11.18
C ASN A 223 7.61 0.77 -12.13
N PRO A 224 7.52 0.60 -13.46
CA PRO A 224 7.51 1.75 -14.36
C PRO A 224 6.17 2.48 -14.18
N SER A 225 6.13 3.39 -13.20
CA SER A 225 5.02 4.28 -12.81
C SER A 225 3.64 3.85 -13.33
N CYS A 226 2.84 3.19 -12.50
CA CYS A 226 1.44 2.92 -12.84
C CYS A 226 0.68 4.26 -12.89
N ARG A 227 0.66 4.90 -14.08
CA ARG A 227 -0.06 6.16 -14.35
C ARG A 227 -1.54 5.94 -14.67
N ARG A 228 -2.09 4.76 -14.34
CA ARG A 228 -3.50 4.53 -14.61
C ARG A 228 -4.32 5.30 -13.58
N LYS A 229 -5.32 6.05 -14.07
CA LYS A 229 -6.38 6.79 -13.34
C LYS A 229 -7.23 5.94 -12.36
N LEU A 230 -6.78 4.74 -12.02
CA LEU A 230 -7.55 3.64 -11.47
C LEU A 230 -7.74 3.72 -9.96
N ILE A 231 -6.79 4.28 -9.21
CA ILE A 231 -6.74 4.06 -7.76
C ILE A 231 -7.92 4.75 -7.02
N PHE A 232 -8.46 5.85 -7.56
CA PHE A 232 -9.49 6.64 -6.86
C PHE A 232 -10.69 7.07 -7.70
N ARG A 233 -10.95 6.44 -8.85
CA ARG A 233 -12.26 6.58 -9.55
C ARG A 233 -13.37 5.72 -8.94
N ALA A 234 -13.09 5.08 -7.80
CA ALA A 234 -14.06 4.48 -6.90
C ALA A 234 -14.94 5.54 -6.20
#